data_AF-A0A2D8GLE0-F1
#
_entry.id   AF-A0A2D8GLE0-F1
#
_cell.length_a   1.000
_cell.length_b   1.000
_cell.length_c   1.000
_cell.angle_alpha   90.00
_cell.angle_beta   90.00
_cell.angle_gamma   90.00
#
_symmetry.space_group_name_H-M   'P 1'
#
loop_
_entity.id
_entity.type
_entity.pdbx_description
1 polymer ?
#
loop_
_entity_poly.entity_id
_entity_poly.type
_entity_poly.pdbx_seq_one_letter_code
_entity_poly.pdbx_strand_id
1 'polypeptide(L)'
;ESQERIIEDVKQNLIGAVQVEYDRSSAISLAITSAESSDTVIIAGKGHENYQLIGSERYFFSDKLKAQEILSKTFPNKDSSRSFAS
;
A
#
# COMPACT_ATOMS: atom_id res chain seq x y z
N GLU A 1 10.51 -14.90 -14.06
CA GLU A 1 9.38 -15.59 -13.41
C GLU A 1 8.11 -14.76 -13.61
N SER A 2 6.93 -15.36 -13.69
CA SER A 2 5.67 -14.60 -13.83
C SER A 2 5.15 -14.16 -12.45
N GLN A 3 4.37 -13.09 -12.40
CA GLN A 3 3.84 -12.57 -11.13
C GLN A 3 2.91 -13.58 -10.44
N GLU A 4 2.12 -14.32 -11.23
CA GLU A 4 1.16 -15.32 -10.76
C GLU A 4 1.87 -16.45 -10.01
N ARG A 5 3.01 -16.91 -10.52
CA ARG A 5 3.80 -17.98 -9.89
C ARG A 5 4.33 -17.57 -8.52
N ILE A 6 4.90 -16.37 -8.44
CA ILE A 6 5.43 -15.80 -7.18
C ILE A 6 4.31 -15.69 -6.14
N ILE A 7 3.13 -15.22 -6.55
CA ILE A 7 1.98 -15.06 -5.65
C ILE A 7 1.48 -16.43 -5.16
N GLU A 8 1.38 -17.42 -6.04
CA GLU A 8 0.97 -18.78 -5.65
C GLU A 8 1.97 -19.40 -4.66
N ASP A 9 3.27 -19.21 -4.85
CA ASP A 9 4.29 -19.72 -3.94
C ASP A 9 4.22 -19.04 -2.56
N VAL A 10 3.95 -17.72 -2.51
CA VAL A 10 3.72 -17.01 -1.24
C VAL A 10 2.48 -17.54 -0.54
N LYS A 11 1.39 -17.79 -1.27
CA LYS A 11 0.11 -18.24 -0.72
C LYS A 11 0.17 -19.62 -0.06
N GLN A 12 1.03 -20.52 -0.53
CA GLN A 12 1.11 -21.90 -0.04
C GLN A 12 1.34 -22.02 1.48
N ASN A 13 1.98 -21.01 2.09
CA ASN A 13 2.32 -21.02 3.52
C ASN A 13 1.51 -20.00 4.35
N LEU A 14 0.49 -19.37 3.78
CA LEU A 14 -0.37 -18.44 4.50
C LEU A 14 -1.57 -19.16 5.11
N ILE A 15 -1.90 -18.79 6.34
CA ILE A 15 -3.08 -19.30 7.05
C ILE A 15 -4.08 -18.14 7.17
N GLY A 16 -5.31 -18.37 6.75
CA GLY A 16 -6.41 -17.39 6.83
C GLY A 16 -6.85 -16.85 5.48
N ALA A 17 -7.70 -15.83 5.51
CA ALA A 17 -8.21 -15.18 4.30
C ALA A 17 -7.09 -14.39 3.62
N VAL A 18 -6.94 -14.60 2.30
CA VAL A 18 -5.96 -13.89 1.47
C VAL A 18 -6.70 -13.21 0.34
N GLN A 19 -6.42 -11.92 0.13
CA GLN A 19 -6.86 -11.16 -1.02
C GLN A 19 -5.65 -10.82 -1.90
N VAL A 20 -5.78 -11.05 -3.20
CA VAL A 20 -4.72 -10.84 -4.19
C VAL A 20 -5.10 -9.68 -5.10
N GLU A 21 -4.20 -8.72 -5.23
CA GLU A 21 -4.26 -7.64 -6.20
C GLU A 21 -2.88 -7.50 -6.85
N TYR A 22 -2.82 -7.58 -8.18
CA TYR A 22 -1.57 -7.62 -8.95
C TYR A 22 -0.95 -6.23 -9.14
N ASP A 23 -1.79 -5.20 -9.23
CA ASP A 23 -1.32 -3.83 -9.30
C ASP A 23 -0.96 -3.31 -7.90
N ARG A 24 0.31 -2.95 -7.72
CA ARG A 24 0.82 -2.53 -6.41
C ARG A 24 0.11 -1.28 -5.88
N SER A 25 -0.25 -0.33 -6.74
CA SER A 25 -0.99 0.87 -6.32
C SER A 25 -2.37 0.49 -5.78
N SER A 26 -3.06 -0.40 -6.49
CA SER A 26 -4.39 -0.89 -6.15
C SER A 26 -4.36 -1.72 -4.86
N ALA A 27 -3.34 -2.57 -4.67
CA ALA A 27 -3.17 -3.34 -3.44
C ALA A 27 -2.97 -2.44 -2.20
N ILE A 28 -2.14 -1.40 -2.31
CA ILE A 28 -1.93 -0.43 -1.23
C ILE A 28 -3.23 0.35 -0.96
N SER A 29 -3.92 0.78 -2.02
CA SER A 29 -5.22 1.46 -1.89
C SER A 29 -6.22 0.60 -1.15
N LEU A 30 -6.41 -0.63 -1.59
CA LEU A 30 -7.32 -1.59 -1.01
C LEU A 30 -7.01 -1.84 0.48
N ALA A 31 -5.74 -2.07 0.82
CA ALA A 31 -5.34 -2.29 2.21
C ALA A 31 -5.65 -1.10 3.12
N ILE A 32 -5.38 0.13 2.66
CA ILE A 32 -5.63 1.34 3.46
C ILE A 32 -7.12 1.65 3.55
N THR A 33 -7.89 1.53 2.46
CA THR A 33 -9.32 1.86 2.45
C THR A 33 -10.19 0.83 3.15
N SER A 34 -9.68 -0.39 3.34
CA SER A 34 -10.38 -1.46 4.07
C SER A 34 -10.07 -1.48 5.57
N ALA A 35 -9.09 -0.70 6.01
CA ALA A 35 -8.66 -0.62 7.41
C ALA A 35 -9.49 0.41 8.19
N GLU A 36 -9.77 0.10 9.45
CA GLU A 36 -10.34 1.07 10.39
C GLU A 36 -9.23 1.97 10.96
N SER A 37 -9.62 3.12 11.53
CA SER A 37 -8.66 4.07 12.12
C SER A 37 -7.79 3.52 13.26
N SER A 38 -8.21 2.41 13.87
CA SER A 38 -7.48 1.69 14.92
C SER A 38 -6.53 0.62 14.39
N ASP A 39 -6.62 0.28 13.11
CA ASP A 39 -5.85 -0.80 12.52
C ASP A 39 -4.46 -0.32 12.12
N THR A 40 -3.53 -1.27 12.00
CA THR A 40 -2.19 -1.01 11.48
C THR A 40 -1.99 -1.78 10.19
N VAL A 41 -1.69 -1.06 9.11
CA VAL A 41 -1.34 -1.65 7.81
C VAL A 41 0.17 -1.66 7.66
N ILE A 42 0.76 -2.83 7.40
CA ILE A 42 2.19 -2.98 7.10
C ILE A 42 2.37 -3.23 5.60
N ILE A 43 3.11 -2.35 4.94
CA ILE A 43 3.56 -2.54 3.54
C ILE A 43 4.99 -3.04 3.60
N ALA A 44 5.19 -4.34 3.41
CA ALA A 44 6.51 -4.99 3.48
C ALA A 44 7.09 -5.22 2.08
N GLY A 45 8.42 -5.17 1.95
CA GLY A 45 9.13 -5.43 0.70
C GLY A 45 10.25 -4.43 0.41
N LYS A 46 10.16 -3.72 -0.71
CA LYS A 46 11.20 -2.90 -1.36
C LYS A 46 11.93 -1.87 -0.48
N GLY A 47 11.39 -1.47 0.66
CA GLY A 47 12.02 -0.49 1.55
C GLY A 47 12.05 0.91 0.95
N HIS A 48 13.22 1.55 0.90
CA HIS A 48 13.40 2.91 0.37
C HIS A 48 13.54 2.99 -1.16
N GLU A 49 13.36 1.89 -1.88
CA GLU A 49 13.40 1.90 -3.35
C GLU A 49 12.18 2.59 -3.95
N ASN A 50 12.41 3.51 -4.88
CA ASN A 50 11.36 4.29 -5.54
C ASN A 50 11.11 3.87 -7.00
N TYR A 51 11.30 2.59 -7.31
CA TYR A 51 11.00 2.04 -8.62
C TYR A 51 10.37 0.66 -8.53
N GLN A 52 9.60 0.28 -9.54
CA GLN A 52 9.16 -1.07 -9.80
C GLN A 52 9.80 -1.58 -11.09
N LEU A 53 10.30 -2.82 -11.05
CA LEU A 53 10.75 -3.53 -12.25
C LEU A 53 9.56 -4.24 -12.88
N ILE A 54 9.30 -3.97 -14.16
CA ILE A 54 8.33 -4.71 -14.97
C ILE A 54 9.07 -5.18 -16.22
N GLY A 55 9.26 -6.50 -16.33
CA GLY A 55 10.21 -7.06 -17.29
C GLY A 55 11.63 -6.58 -16.99
N SER A 56 12.24 -5.87 -17.94
CA SER A 56 13.57 -5.26 -17.82
C SER A 56 13.53 -3.77 -17.47
N GLU A 57 12.35 -3.14 -17.48
CA GLU A 57 12.20 -1.70 -17.38
C GLU A 57 11.95 -1.26 -15.93
N ARG A 58 12.48 -0.09 -15.57
CA ARG A 58 12.27 0.55 -14.27
C ARG A 58 11.26 1.66 -14.39
N TYR A 59 10.13 1.49 -13.71
CA TYR A 59 9.09 2.51 -13.59
C TYR A 59 9.17 3.17 -12.22
N PHE A 60 9.04 4.49 -12.16
CA PHE A 60 9.00 5.18 -10.87
C PHE A 60 7.77 4.73 -10.07
N PHE A 61 8.01 4.26 -8.84
CA PHE A 61 6.96 3.86 -7.93
C PHE A 61 7.48 3.86 -6.49
N SER A 62 6.80 4.56 -5.57
CA SER A 62 7.18 4.62 -4.16
C SER A 62 5.99 4.25 -3.28
N ASP A 63 6.13 3.16 -2.52
CA ASP A 63 5.10 2.69 -1.57
C ASP A 63 4.74 3.80 -0.59
N LYS A 64 5.75 4.52 -0.09
CA LYS A 64 5.59 5.63 0.86
C LYS A 64 4.73 6.75 0.27
N LEU A 65 5.08 7.24 -0.93
CA LEU A 65 4.34 8.36 -1.54
C LEU A 65 2.90 7.94 -1.86
N LYS A 66 2.71 6.72 -2.36
CA LYS A 66 1.38 6.18 -2.65
C LYS A 66 0.53 6.05 -1.37
N ALA A 67 1.10 5.50 -0.30
CA ALA A 67 0.42 5.38 0.99
C ALA A 67 0.05 6.76 1.58
N GLN A 68 0.97 7.73 1.53
CA GLN A 68 0.70 9.10 2.00
C GLN A 68 -0.44 9.76 1.21
N GLU A 69 -0.43 9.61 -0.12
CA GLU A 69 -1.49 10.11 -1.00
C GLU A 69 -2.85 9.54 -0.58
N ILE A 70 -2.95 8.23 -0.39
CA ILE A 70 -4.21 7.55 -0.04
C ILE A 70 -4.65 7.91 1.39
N LEU A 71 -3.75 7.86 2.37
CA LEU A 71 -4.05 8.20 3.76
C LEU A 71 -4.63 9.62 3.89
N SER A 72 -4.07 10.58 3.15
CA SER A 72 -4.56 11.97 3.17
C SER A 72 -6.02 12.11 2.67
N LYS A 73 -6.46 11.22 1.78
CA LYS A 73 -7.83 11.20 1.23
C LYS A 73 -8.78 10.40 2.12
N THR A 74 -8.33 9.26 2.64
CA THR A 74 -9.15 8.34 3.45
C THR A 74 -9.33 8.85 4.89
N PHE A 75 -8.26 9.38 5.48
CA PHE A 75 -8.23 9.89 6.85
C PHE A 75 -7.76 11.34 6.85
N PRO A 76 -8.58 12.28 6.33
CA PRO A 76 -8.20 13.68 6.32
C PRO A 76 -8.00 14.17 7.75
N ASN A 77 -6.88 14.87 8.00
CA ASN A 77 -6.64 15.50 9.29
C ASN A 77 -7.80 16.44 9.62
N LYS A 78 -8.55 16.11 10.68
CA LYS A 78 -9.67 16.94 11.18
C LYS A 78 -9.22 18.23 11.88
N ASP A 79 -7.91 18.44 12.05
CA ASP A 79 -7.34 19.53 12.83
C ASP A 79 -6.97 20.76 11.98
N SER A 80 -7.86 21.18 11.07
CA SER A 80 -7.79 22.48 10.38
C SER A 80 -8.65 23.57 11.05
N SER A 81 -9.30 23.25 12.18
CA SER A 81 -10.18 24.15 12.93
C SER A 81 -9.69 24.50 14.35
N ARG A 82 -8.45 24.15 14.72
CA ARG A 82 -7.76 24.88 15.80
C ARG A 82 -7.27 26.23 15.29
N SER A 83 -8.25 27.10 15.08
CA SER A 83 -8.07 28.55 15.12
C SER A 83 -7.27 28.87 16.37
N PHE A 84 -6.03 29.34 16.21
CA PHE A 84 -5.37 30.12 17.23
C PHE A 84 -6.14 31.44 17.33
N ALA A 85 -7.25 31.42 18.05
CA ALA A 85 -7.80 32.62 18.64
C ALA A 85 -6.83 33.06 19.73
N SER A 86 -5.95 33.98 19.36
CA SER A 86 -5.29 34.92 20.27
C SER A 86 -5.89 36.30 20.04
#